data_AF-A8QF98-F1
#
_entry.id   AF-A8QF98-F1
#
_cell.length_a   1.000
_cell.length_b   1.000
_cell.length_c   1.000
_cell.angle_alpha   90.00
_cell.angle_beta   90.00
_cell.angle_gamma   90.00
#
_symmetry.space_group_name_H-M   'P 1'
#
loop_
_entity.id
_entity.type
_entity.pdbx_description
1 polymer ?
#
loop_
_entity_poly.entity_id
_entity_poly.type
_entity_poly.pdbx_seq_one_letter_code
_entity_poly.pdbx_strand_id
1 'polypeptide(L)'
;MKHRLEVLPVEKCYLNREKLTPDILNDMDRDKRNLSRILRQYNTQLRAYCSPEHEARDEAFRNCPLWREEKMIHYYKWMRLLYCSDYNLWPNAPKIKRSFGANLPLFEKLYAFMPK
;
A
#
# COMPACT_ATOMS: atom_id res chain seq x y z
N MET A 1 7.63 -25.88 34.67
CA MET A 1 6.65 -25.28 33.73
C MET A 1 7.43 -24.56 32.64
N LYS A 2 7.33 -24.99 31.37
CA LYS A 2 7.96 -24.28 30.23
C LYS A 2 7.00 -23.18 29.78
N HIS A 3 7.36 -21.91 29.97
CA HIS A 3 6.72 -20.82 29.24
C HIS A 3 7.02 -21.02 27.74
N ARG A 4 6.00 -21.39 26.96
CA ARG A 4 6.08 -21.22 25.51
C ARG A 4 6.09 -19.71 25.28
N LEU A 5 7.22 -19.17 24.85
CA LEU A 5 7.26 -17.86 24.22
C LEU A 5 6.37 -17.95 22.98
N GLU A 6 5.18 -17.35 23.03
CA GLU A 6 4.38 -17.11 21.84
C GLU A 6 5.20 -16.17 20.94
N VAL A 7 5.81 -16.72 19.89
CA VAL A 7 6.47 -15.92 18.87
C VAL A 7 5.36 -15.20 18.11
N LEU A 8 5.15 -13.92 18.45
CA LEU A 8 4.21 -13.08 17.72
C LEU A 8 4.61 -13.07 16.24
N PRO A 9 3.66 -13.26 15.30
CA PRO A 9 3.95 -13.28 13.89
C PRO A 9 4.62 -11.97 13.45
N VAL A 10 5.83 -12.06 12.89
CA VAL A 10 6.55 -10.91 12.35
C VAL A 10 5.88 -10.46 11.05
N GLU A 11 5.58 -9.17 10.93
CA GLU A 11 4.95 -8.60 9.75
C GLU A 11 5.80 -8.83 8.48
N LYS A 12 5.16 -9.27 7.39
CA LYS A 12 5.76 -9.42 6.05
C LYS A 12 6.05 -8.06 5.42
N CYS A 13 7.20 -7.47 5.73
CA CYS A 13 7.67 -6.19 5.19
C CYS A 13 9.21 -6.12 5.14
N TYR A 14 9.75 -5.24 4.29
CA TYR A 14 11.21 -5.20 4.02
C TYR A 14 12.05 -4.74 5.22
N LEU A 15 11.52 -3.95 6.14
CA LEU A 15 12.26 -3.62 7.38
C LEU A 15 12.41 -4.83 8.32
N ASN A 16 11.59 -5.86 8.13
CA ASN A 16 11.70 -7.12 8.87
C ASN A 16 12.43 -8.21 8.07
N ARG A 17 13.06 -7.90 6.93
CA ARG A 17 13.62 -8.91 6.01
C ARG A 17 14.53 -9.94 6.65
N GLU A 18 15.28 -9.55 7.69
CA GLU A 18 16.23 -10.42 8.41
C GLU A 18 15.54 -11.49 9.26
N LYS A 19 14.24 -11.31 9.53
CA LYS A 19 13.39 -12.20 10.32
C LYS A 19 12.48 -13.07 9.45
N LEU A 20 12.58 -12.96 8.13
CA LEU A 20 11.68 -13.61 7.18
C LEU A 20 12.40 -14.70 6.39
N THR A 21 11.66 -15.75 6.02
CA THR A 21 12.21 -16.84 5.21
C THR A 21 12.43 -16.41 3.76
N PRO A 22 13.34 -17.07 3.01
CA PRO A 22 13.54 -16.80 1.58
C PRO A 22 12.26 -16.88 0.75
N ASP A 23 11.35 -17.81 1.06
CA ASP A 23 10.07 -17.94 0.35
C ASP A 23 9.18 -16.71 0.55
N ILE A 24 9.10 -16.20 1.79
CA ILE A 24 8.37 -14.98 2.11
C ILE A 24 8.99 -13.79 1.35
N LEU A 25 10.31 -13.69 1.29
CA LEU A 25 11.02 -12.64 0.56
C LEU A 25 10.75 -12.70 -0.95
N ASN A 26 10.73 -13.89 -1.55
CA ASN A 26 10.40 -14.08 -2.97
C ASN A 26 8.97 -13.61 -3.29
N ASP A 27 8.02 -13.91 -2.40
CA ASP A 27 6.65 -13.42 -2.52
C ASP A 27 6.58 -11.90 -2.38
N MET A 28 7.33 -11.31 -1.43
CA MET A 28 7.43 -9.86 -1.28
C MET A 28 8.00 -9.19 -2.54
N ASP A 29 9.03 -9.77 -3.16
CA ASP A 29 9.62 -9.25 -4.40
C ASP A 29 8.65 -9.30 -5.58
N ARG A 30 7.79 -10.32 -5.64
CA ARG A 30 6.70 -10.40 -6.63
C ARG A 30 5.64 -9.34 -6.38
N ASP A 31 5.20 -9.18 -5.12
CA ASP A 31 4.23 -8.17 -4.70
C ASP A 31 4.76 -6.75 -5.00
N LYS A 32 6.04 -6.52 -4.70
CA LYS A 32 6.76 -5.27 -4.99
C LYS A 32 6.90 -5.01 -6.50
N ARG A 33 7.05 -6.02 -7.35
CA ARG A 33 7.05 -5.75 -8.80
C ARG A 33 5.66 -5.40 -9.30
N ASN A 34 4.63 -6.13 -8.82
CA ASN A 34 3.26 -5.92 -9.26
C ASN A 34 2.70 -4.56 -8.83
N LEU A 35 2.82 -4.21 -7.54
CA LEU A 35 2.31 -2.95 -7.02
C LEU A 35 3.01 -1.74 -7.66
N SER A 36 4.32 -1.80 -7.93
CA SER A 36 5.04 -0.76 -8.67
C SER A 36 4.44 -0.52 -10.06
N ARG A 37 4.17 -1.60 -10.79
CA ARG A 37 3.55 -1.55 -12.12
C ARG A 37 2.16 -0.94 -12.06
N ILE A 38 1.31 -1.39 -11.13
CA ILE A 38 -0.06 -0.88 -10.96
C ILE A 38 -0.04 0.61 -10.62
N LEU A 39 0.83 1.04 -9.70
CA LEU A 39 0.95 2.45 -9.34
C LEU A 39 1.40 3.33 -10.51
N ARG A 40 2.31 2.82 -11.36
CA ARG A 40 2.70 3.51 -12.60
C ARG A 40 1.52 3.64 -13.56
N GLN A 41 0.74 2.58 -13.74
CA GLN A 41 -0.45 2.59 -14.60
C GLN A 41 -1.46 3.64 -14.14
N TYR A 42 -1.83 3.64 -12.86
CA TYR A 42 -2.74 4.67 -12.33
C TYR A 42 -2.16 6.07 -12.42
N ASN A 43 -0.85 6.26 -12.21
CA ASN A 43 -0.22 7.57 -12.39
C ASN A 43 -0.35 8.07 -13.83
N THR A 44 -0.10 7.21 -14.82
CA THR A 44 -0.25 7.55 -16.23
C THR A 44 -1.71 7.86 -16.56
N GLN A 45 -2.64 7.02 -16.13
CA GLN A 45 -4.07 7.18 -16.37
C GLN A 45 -4.61 8.47 -15.75
N LEU A 46 -4.31 8.74 -14.48
CA LEU A 46 -4.75 9.96 -13.81
C LEU A 46 -4.16 11.22 -14.46
N ARG A 47 -2.92 11.17 -14.97
CA ARG A 47 -2.33 12.30 -15.70
C ARG A 47 -2.99 12.54 -17.04
N ALA A 48 -3.38 11.48 -17.75
CA ALA A 48 -3.99 11.58 -19.06
C ALA A 48 -5.43 12.11 -18.99
N TYR A 49 -6.22 11.64 -18.01
CA TYR A 49 -7.68 11.84 -18.03
C TYR A 49 -8.21 12.73 -16.92
N CYS A 50 -7.45 13.01 -15.85
CA CYS A 50 -7.98 13.65 -14.65
C CYS A 50 -7.47 15.09 -14.46
N SER A 51 -7.42 15.87 -15.54
CA SER A 51 -7.18 17.32 -15.51
C SER A 51 -8.50 18.11 -15.67
N PRO A 52 -8.58 19.36 -15.18
CA PRO A 52 -9.77 20.20 -15.32
C PRO A 52 -10.22 20.41 -16.78
N GLU A 53 -9.30 20.32 -17.74
CA GLU A 53 -9.60 20.44 -19.17
C GLU A 53 -10.46 19.28 -19.69
N HIS A 54 -10.30 18.09 -19.10
CA HIS A 54 -11.06 16.89 -19.43
C HIS A 54 -12.38 16.80 -18.67
N GLU A 55 -12.54 17.53 -17.56
CA GLU A 55 -13.73 17.49 -16.68
C GLU A 55 -15.03 17.80 -17.42
N ALA A 56 -15.01 18.79 -18.32
CA ALA A 56 -16.19 19.20 -19.06
C ALA A 56 -16.47 18.37 -20.32
N ARG A 57 -15.53 17.51 -20.75
CA ARG A 57 -15.53 16.96 -22.12
C ARG A 57 -15.39 15.44 -22.20
N ASP A 58 -14.88 14.78 -21.15
CA ASP A 58 -14.51 13.37 -21.22
C ASP A 58 -15.33 12.52 -20.24
N GLU A 59 -16.03 11.52 -20.76
CA GLU A 59 -16.76 10.54 -19.95
C GLU A 59 -15.79 9.75 -19.05
N ALA A 60 -14.55 9.54 -19.48
CA ALA A 60 -13.50 8.91 -18.68
C ALA A 60 -13.15 9.72 -17.43
N PHE A 61 -13.34 11.04 -17.43
CA PHE A 61 -13.11 11.88 -16.25
C PHE A 61 -14.00 11.45 -15.07
N ARG A 62 -15.20 10.92 -15.33
CA ARG A 62 -16.13 10.42 -14.30
C ARG A 62 -15.52 9.29 -13.46
N ASN A 63 -14.56 8.55 -14.01
CA ASN A 63 -13.87 7.46 -13.31
C ASN A 63 -12.70 7.94 -12.43
N CYS A 64 -12.30 9.20 -12.55
CA CYS A 64 -11.16 9.73 -11.82
C CYS A 64 -11.25 9.62 -10.28
N PRO A 65 -12.43 9.81 -9.63
CA PRO A 65 -12.56 9.54 -8.20
C PRO A 65 -12.23 8.08 -7.86
N LEU A 66 -12.81 7.13 -8.58
CA LEU A 66 -12.57 5.70 -8.38
C LEU A 66 -11.09 5.33 -8.57
N TRP A 67 -10.46 5.79 -9.65
CA TRP A 67 -9.03 5.51 -9.90
C TRP A 67 -8.11 6.11 -8.83
N ARG A 68 -8.47 7.26 -8.25
CA ARG A 68 -7.72 7.86 -7.14
C ARG A 68 -7.84 7.01 -5.87
N GLU A 69 -9.02 6.47 -5.58
CA GLU A 69 -9.25 5.57 -4.44
C GLU A 69 -8.51 4.23 -4.61
N GLU A 70 -8.63 3.59 -5.77
CA GLU A 70 -7.92 2.35 -6.07
C GLU A 70 -6.41 2.53 -6.00
N LYS A 71 -5.88 3.61 -6.60
CA LYS A 71 -4.47 3.97 -6.48
C LYS A 71 -4.07 4.16 -5.02
N MET A 72 -4.91 4.80 -4.21
CA MET A 72 -4.64 5.02 -2.78
C MET A 72 -4.49 3.68 -2.04
N ILE A 73 -5.35 2.70 -2.32
CA ILE A 73 -5.27 1.34 -1.76
C ILE A 73 -3.95 0.66 -2.17
N HIS A 74 -3.59 0.70 -3.45
CA HIS A 74 -2.34 0.11 -3.93
C HIS A 74 -1.11 0.79 -3.34
N TYR A 75 -1.18 2.11 -3.15
CA TYR A 75 -0.13 2.88 -2.54
C TYR A 75 0.02 2.52 -1.06
N TYR A 76 -1.08 2.34 -0.32
CA TYR A 76 -1.04 1.85 1.06
C TYR A 76 -0.33 0.49 1.15
N LYS A 77 -0.74 -0.48 0.32
CA LYS A 77 -0.12 -1.81 0.26
C LYS A 77 1.38 -1.74 -0.02
N TRP A 78 1.78 -0.86 -0.94
CA TRP A 78 3.17 -0.62 -1.27
C TRP A 78 3.97 -0.14 -0.07
N MET A 79 3.47 0.87 0.61
CA MET A 79 4.14 1.49 1.75
C MET A 79 4.23 0.54 2.93
N ARG A 80 3.15 -0.20 3.20
CA ARG A 80 3.13 -1.26 4.23
C ARG A 80 4.16 -2.35 3.92
N LEU A 81 4.25 -2.80 2.67
CA LEU A 81 5.25 -3.79 2.25
C LEU A 81 6.69 -3.29 2.48
N LEU A 82 6.96 -2.02 2.24
CA LEU A 82 8.31 -1.45 2.38
C LEU A 82 8.67 -1.07 3.82
N TYR A 83 7.74 -0.47 4.56
CA TYR A 83 7.99 0.23 5.82
C TYR A 83 7.19 -0.32 7.01
N CYS A 84 6.49 -1.44 6.84
CA CYS A 84 5.65 -2.06 7.87
C CYS A 84 4.55 -1.13 8.40
N SER A 85 4.02 -1.44 9.59
CA SER A 85 3.07 -0.61 10.34
C SER A 85 3.58 0.74 10.80
N ASP A 86 4.88 1.00 10.69
CA ASP A 86 5.45 2.20 11.26
C ASP A 86 5.30 3.38 10.29
N TYR A 87 4.17 4.08 10.41
CA TYR A 87 3.88 5.25 9.58
C TYR A 87 4.92 6.35 9.70
N ASN A 88 5.71 6.40 10.78
CA ASN A 88 6.72 7.45 10.93
C ASN A 88 7.91 7.21 9.97
N LEU A 89 8.09 5.97 9.50
CA LEU A 89 9.11 5.61 8.52
C LEU A 89 8.64 5.79 7.08
N TRP A 90 7.35 6.07 6.87
CA TRP A 90 6.80 6.26 5.53
C TRP A 90 7.28 7.60 4.94
N PRO A 91 7.80 7.59 3.69
CA PRO A 91 7.99 8.82 2.92
C PRO A 91 6.78 9.75 2.99
N ASN A 92 6.98 11.00 3.42
CA ASN A 92 5.94 12.01 3.61
C ASN A 92 4.82 11.62 4.59
N ALA A 93 5.15 10.91 5.67
CA ALA A 93 4.20 10.46 6.71
C ALA A 93 3.10 11.48 7.10
N PRO A 94 3.36 12.80 7.29
CA PRO A 94 2.30 13.75 7.60
C PRO A 94 1.26 13.89 6.49
N LYS A 95 1.69 13.87 5.22
CA LYS A 95 0.79 13.92 4.06
C LYS A 95 -0.03 12.65 3.95
N ILE A 96 0.58 11.49 4.18
CA ILE A 96 -0.09 10.19 4.24
C ILE A 96 -1.21 10.22 5.28
N LYS A 97 -0.89 10.52 6.54
CA LYS A 97 -1.88 10.51 7.63
C LYS A 97 -3.08 11.41 7.29
N ARG A 98 -2.85 12.57 6.66
CA ARG A 98 -3.92 13.45 6.16
C ARG A 98 -4.71 12.87 4.99
N SER A 99 -4.03 12.34 3.97
CA SER A 99 -4.68 11.81 2.75
C SER A 99 -5.46 10.52 2.99
N PHE A 100 -4.96 9.66 3.88
CA PHE A 100 -5.64 8.43 4.27
C PHE A 100 -6.73 8.69 5.31
N GLY A 101 -6.51 9.66 6.22
CA GLY A 101 -7.52 10.13 7.17
C GLY A 101 -8.23 8.99 7.90
N ALA A 102 -9.57 8.99 7.83
CA ALA A 102 -10.42 7.98 8.45
C ALA A 102 -10.32 6.58 7.84
N ASN A 103 -9.70 6.41 6.66
CA ASN A 103 -9.54 5.10 6.01
C ASN A 103 -8.36 4.30 6.58
N LEU A 104 -7.45 4.95 7.32
CA LEU A 104 -6.26 4.30 7.85
C LEU A 104 -6.58 3.07 8.73
N PRO A 105 -7.50 3.14 9.71
CA PRO A 105 -7.85 1.99 10.54
C PRO A 105 -8.49 0.84 9.74
N LEU A 106 -9.28 1.17 8.72
CA LEU A 106 -9.87 0.17 7.82
C LEU A 106 -8.78 -0.55 7.02
N PHE A 107 -7.82 0.21 6.48
CA PHE A 107 -6.72 -0.35 5.69
C PHE A 107 -5.75 -1.17 6.54
N GLU A 108 -5.52 -0.77 7.80
CA GLU A 108 -4.81 -1.59 8.78
C GLU A 108 -5.47 -2.95 8.96
N LYS A 109 -6.80 -2.98 9.15
CA LYS A 109 -7.54 -4.22 9.33
C LYS A 109 -7.53 -5.10 8.08
N LEU A 110 -7.70 -4.52 6.90
CA LEU A 110 -7.84 -5.27 5.65
C LEU A 110 -6.49 -5.74 5.08
N TYR A 111 -5.40 -5.00 5.34
CA TYR A 111 -4.09 -5.25 4.73
C TYR A 111 -2.99 -5.44 5.77
N ALA A 112 -3.35 -5.85 7.00
CA ALA A 112 -2.40 -6.42 7.94
C ALA A 112 -1.86 -7.74 7.35
N PHE A 113 -0.67 -7.70 6.74
CA PHE A 113 0.05 -8.88 6.27
C PHE A 113 0.62 -9.67 7.46
N MET A 114 -0.26 -10.13 8.35
CA MET A 114 0.10 -11.10 9.38
C MET A 114 0.27 -12.47 8.70
N PRO A 115 1.40 -13.17 8.91
CA PRO A 115 1.49 -14.58 8.54
C PRO A 115 0.27 -15.34 9.08
N LYS A 116 -0.36 -16.14 8.21
CA LYS A 116 -1.37 -17.11 8.64
C LYS A 116 -0.71 -18.23 9.45
#